data_AF-A0A811VD60-F1
#
_entry.id   AF-A0A811VD60-F1
#
_cell.length_a   1.000
_cell.length_b   1.000
_cell.length_c   1.000
_cell.angle_alpha   90.00
_cell.angle_beta   90.00
_cell.angle_gamma   90.00
#
_symmetry.space_group_name_H-M   'P 1'
#
loop_
_entity.id
_entity.type
_entity.pdbx_description
1 polymer ?
#
loop_
_entity_poly.entity_id
_entity_poly.type
_entity_poly.pdbx_seq_one_letter_code
_entity_poly.pdbx_strand_id
1 'polypeptide(L)'
;MSTDSKQRIQVPEALREVLLEFSIAYLLEQPGDVVDYAVQYFNKLQSNRQAAANFYRPDSPESSIMSQEEEDQVFARIHQNVSQS
;
A
#
# COMPACT_ATOMS: atom_id res chain seq x y z
N MET A 1 -1.31 -53.03 -5.68
CA MET A 1 -0.61 -51.93 -5.00
C MET A 1 -1.20 -50.64 -5.52
N SER A 2 -2.10 -50.03 -4.76
CA SER A 2 -2.84 -48.84 -5.20
C SER A 2 -2.04 -47.60 -4.84
N THR A 3 -1.28 -47.05 -5.79
CA THR A 3 -0.69 -45.72 -5.65
C THR A 3 -1.77 -44.68 -5.96
N ASP A 4 -2.70 -44.50 -5.02
CA ASP A 4 -3.50 -43.27 -4.95
C ASP A 4 -2.53 -42.15 -4.54
N SER A 5 -1.77 -41.67 -5.51
CA SER A 5 -0.93 -40.49 -5.39
C SER A 5 -1.86 -39.29 -5.32
N LYS A 6 -2.50 -39.12 -4.16
CA LYS A 6 -3.20 -37.91 -3.75
C LYS A 6 -2.15 -36.82 -3.76
N GLN A 7 -1.98 -36.17 -4.92
CA GLN A 7 -1.03 -35.11 -5.16
C GLN A 7 -1.26 -34.11 -4.03
N ARG A 8 -0.31 -34.05 -3.09
CA ARG A 8 -0.37 -33.13 -1.97
C ARG A 8 -0.36 -31.74 -2.58
N ILE A 9 -1.54 -31.13 -2.69
CA ILE A 9 -1.68 -29.78 -3.20
C ILE A 9 -0.89 -28.90 -2.24
N GLN A 10 0.27 -28.42 -2.69
CA GLN A 10 1.01 -27.41 -1.95
C GLN A 10 0.34 -26.08 -2.25
N VAL A 11 -0.25 -25.50 -1.21
CA VAL A 11 -0.83 -24.16 -1.27
C VAL A 11 0.32 -23.16 -1.22
N PRO A 12 0.47 -22.27 -2.22
CA PRO A 12 1.49 -21.23 -2.18
C PRO A 12 1.32 -20.32 -0.96
N GLU A 13 2.43 -19.91 -0.34
CA GLU A 13 2.41 -19.05 0.86
C GLU A 13 1.61 -17.76 0.61
N ALA A 14 1.87 -17.09 -0.53
CA ALA A 14 1.16 -15.86 -0.90
C ALA A 14 -0.37 -16.03 -1.00
N LEU A 15 -0.85 -17.21 -1.42
CA LEU A 15 -2.29 -17.50 -1.46
C LEU A 15 -2.83 -17.70 -0.04
N ARG A 16 -2.07 -18.43 0.79
CA ARG A 16 -2.44 -18.68 2.19
C ARG A 16 -2.57 -17.37 2.97
N GLU A 17 -1.60 -16.46 2.83
CA GLU A 17 -1.60 -15.18 3.53
C GLU A 17 -2.83 -14.33 3.16
N VAL A 18 -3.12 -14.20 1.86
CA VAL A 18 -4.25 -13.43 1.37
C VAL A 18 -5.59 -14.00 1.87
N LEU A 19 -5.74 -15.32 1.85
CA LEU A 19 -6.95 -15.98 2.34
C LEU A 19 -7.10 -15.85 3.87
N LEU A 20 -5.99 -15.89 4.60
CA LEU A 20 -6.00 -15.71 6.05
C LEU A 20 -6.43 -14.28 6.42
N GLU A 21 -5.89 -13.27 5.73
CA GLU A 21 -6.23 -11.86 5.95
C GLU A 21 -7.70 -11.58 5.65
N PHE A 22 -8.21 -12.11 4.54
CA PHE A 22 -9.65 -12.07 4.21
C PHE A 22 -10.50 -12.75 5.30
N SER A 23 -10.06 -13.91 5.78
CA SER A 23 -10.79 -14.67 6.81
C SER A 23 -10.89 -13.90 8.12
N ILE A 24 -9.80 -13.24 8.53
CA ILE A 24 -9.78 -12.38 9.73
C ILE A 24 -10.73 -11.20 9.54
N ALA A 25 -10.68 -10.53 8.38
CA ALA A 25 -11.55 -9.40 8.09
C ALA A 25 -13.05 -9.78 8.12
N TYR A 26 -13.40 -10.93 7.53
CA TYR A 26 -14.75 -11.49 7.56
C TYR A 26 -15.24 -11.78 9.00
N LEU A 27 -14.38 -12.33 9.85
CA LEU A 27 -14.73 -12.63 11.25
C LEU A 27 -14.95 -11.36 12.10
N LEU A 28 -14.28 -10.26 11.74
CA LEU A 28 -14.43 -8.96 12.40
C LEU A 28 -15.71 -8.23 11.96
N GLU A 29 -15.98 -8.17 10.66
CA GLU A 29 -17.10 -7.40 10.11
C GLU A 29 -18.43 -8.19 10.11
N GLN A 30 -18.37 -9.52 10.11
CA GLN A 30 -19.53 -10.42 10.07
C GLN A 30 -20.63 -9.99 9.09
N PRO A 31 -20.29 -9.84 7.79
CA PRO A 31 -21.25 -9.40 6.79
C PRO A 31 -22.33 -10.47 6.55
N GLY A 32 -23.50 -10.03 6.08
CA GLY A 32 -24.62 -10.93 5.78
C GLY A 32 -24.37 -11.84 4.56
N ASP A 33 -23.67 -11.35 3.53
CA ASP A 33 -23.31 -12.11 2.34
C ASP A 33 -21.79 -12.18 2.16
N VAL A 34 -21.25 -13.40 2.20
CA VAL A 34 -19.81 -13.67 2.09
C VAL A 34 -19.26 -13.40 0.70
N VAL A 35 -20.04 -13.63 -0.35
CA VAL A 35 -19.60 -13.48 -1.74
C VAL A 35 -19.51 -12.00 -2.08
N ASP A 36 -20.53 -11.23 -1.71
CA ASP A 36 -20.53 -9.77 -1.88
C ASP A 36 -19.34 -9.14 -1.13
N TYR A 37 -19.14 -9.52 0.13
CA TYR A 37 -18.02 -9.03 0.92
C TYR A 37 -16.65 -9.41 0.33
N ALA A 38 -16.50 -10.63 -0.18
CA ALA A 38 -15.26 -11.05 -0.85
C ALA A 38 -14.96 -10.18 -2.08
N VAL A 39 -15.97 -9.89 -2.91
CA VAL A 39 -15.81 -9.01 -4.07
C VAL A 39 -15.34 -7.63 -3.63
N GLN A 40 -15.98 -7.04 -2.62
CA GLN A 40 -15.58 -5.71 -2.11
C GLN A 40 -14.16 -5.73 -1.53
N TYR A 41 -13.83 -6.73 -0.72
CA TYR A 41 -12.53 -6.86 -0.08
C TYR A 41 -11.40 -7.00 -1.11
N PHE A 42 -11.54 -7.89 -2.09
CA PHE A 42 -10.50 -8.08 -3.11
C PHE A 42 -10.37 -6.90 -4.08
N ASN A 43 -11.48 -6.21 -4.41
CA ASN A 43 -11.41 -4.96 -5.19
C ASN A 43 -10.62 -3.87 -4.46
N LYS A 44 -10.85 -3.71 -3.14
CA LYS A 44 -10.09 -2.79 -2.29
C LYS A 44 -8.63 -3.19 -2.21
N LEU A 45 -8.33 -4.48 -2.02
CA LEU A 45 -6.97 -5.01 -1.97
C LEU A 45 -6.20 -4.77 -3.28
N GLN A 46 -6.85 -4.99 -4.43
CA GLN A 46 -6.29 -4.73 -5.74
C GLN A 46 -6.00 -3.24 -5.94
N SER A 47 -6.95 -2.37 -5.59
CA SER A 47 -6.80 -0.92 -5.69
C SER A 47 -5.65 -0.40 -4.81
N ASN A 48 -5.52 -0.94 -3.59
CA ASN A 48 -4.43 -0.58 -2.68
C ASN A 48 -3.06 -1.01 -3.21
N ARG A 49 -2.96 -2.19 -3.84
CA ARG A 49 -1.72 -2.65 -4.49
C ARG A 49 -1.34 -1.79 -5.70
N GLN A 50 -2.32 -1.37 -6.50
CA GLN A 50 -2.08 -0.45 -7.62
C GLN A 50 -1.64 0.92 -7.12
N ALA A 51 -2.26 1.44 -6.07
CA ALA A 51 -1.84 2.69 -5.43
C ALA A 51 -0.39 2.57 -4.92
N ALA A 52 -0.08 1.52 -4.16
CA ALA A 52 1.27 1.27 -3.66
C ALA A 52 2.32 1.13 -4.79
N ALA A 53 1.96 0.46 -5.90
CA ALA A 53 2.82 0.37 -7.07
C ALA A 53 3.03 1.71 -7.77
N ASN A 54 2.01 2.59 -7.79
CA ASN A 54 2.13 3.96 -8.28
C ASN A 54 2.99 4.85 -7.36
N PHE A 55 2.94 4.65 -6.04
CA PHE A 55 3.82 5.33 -5.08
C PHE A 55 5.29 4.91 -5.20
N TYR A 56 5.56 3.67 -5.65
CA TYR A 56 6.90 3.15 -5.91
C TYR A 56 7.37 3.30 -7.36
N ARG A 57 6.72 4.15 -8.17
CA ARG A 57 7.23 4.47 -9.50
C ARG A 57 8.38 5.48 -9.34
N PRO A 58 9.64 5.13 -9.62
CA PRO A 58 10.80 6.02 -9.45
C PRO A 58 10.85 7.18 -10.46
N ASP A 59 9.77 7.44 -11.19
CA ASP A 59 9.70 8.39 -12.31
C ASP A 59 8.55 9.40 -12.18
N SER A 60 7.99 9.58 -10.98
CA SER A 60 7.00 10.64 -10.74
C SER A 60 7.68 11.86 -10.10
N PRO A 61 7.76 13.02 -10.79
CA PRO A 61 8.44 14.24 -10.35
C PRO A 61 7.70 15.02 -9.25
N GLU A 62 6.86 14.35 -8.44
CA GLU A 62 6.08 15.01 -7.38
C GLU A 62 6.70 14.86 -5.98
N SER A 63 7.86 14.17 -5.86
CA SER A 63 8.84 14.58 -4.85
C SER A 63 9.56 15.83 -5.34
N SER A 64 8.83 16.94 -5.42
CA SER A 64 9.45 18.25 -5.34
C SER A 64 10.07 18.36 -3.96
N ILE A 65 11.31 17.86 -3.86
CA ILE A 65 12.38 18.49 -3.11
C ILE A 65 12.13 19.98 -3.17
N MET A 66 11.90 20.60 -2.01
CA MET A 66 11.99 22.04 -1.81
C MET A 66 13.23 22.49 -2.58
N SER A 67 13.05 23.19 -3.71
CA SER A 67 14.16 23.56 -4.56
C SER A 67 15.17 24.35 -3.72
N GLN A 68 16.44 23.93 -3.77
CA GLN A 68 17.57 24.51 -3.04
C GLN A 68 17.82 26.00 -3.36
N GLU A 69 16.99 26.59 -4.23
CA GLU A 69 16.93 28.02 -4.57
C GLU A 69 16.00 28.85 -3.65
N GLU A 70 15.12 28.21 -2.88
CA GLU A 70 14.24 28.90 -1.93
C GLU A 70 14.87 29.03 -0.53
N GLU A 71 15.81 28.14 -0.17
CA GLU A 71 16.55 28.23 1.10
C GLU A 71 17.48 29.46 1.16
N ASP A 72 18.18 29.79 0.08
CA ASP A 72 19.04 30.98 0.02
C ASP A 72 18.24 32.30 0.19
N GLN A 73 17.01 32.32 -0.33
CA GLN A 73 16.13 33.49 -0.24
C GLN A 73 15.53 33.68 1.16
N VAL A 74 15.22 32.60 1.89
CA VAL A 74 14.76 32.72 3.28
C VAL A 74 15.90 33.08 4.23
N PHE A 75 17.13 32.58 4.00
CA PHE A 75 18.30 32.98 4.79
C PHE A 75 18.67 34.47 4.60
N ALA A 76 18.52 35.01 3.40
CA ALA A 76 18.71 36.43 3.13
C ALA A 76 17.66 37.31 3.82
N ARG A 77 16.39 36.85 3.87
CA ARG A 77 15.28 37.57 4.51
C ARG A 77 15.44 37.66 6.03
N ILE A 78 15.93 36.58 6.66
CA ILE A 78 16.08 36.52 8.11
C ILE A 78 17.26 37.37 8.59
N HIS A 79 18.37 37.43 7.83
CA HIS A 79 19.50 38.32 8.15
C HIS A 79 19.15 39.81 8.03
N GLN A 80 18.28 40.20 7.08
CA GLN A 80 17.86 41.60 6.94
C GLN A 80 17.04 42.10 8.13
N ASN A 81 16.23 41.23 8.75
CA ASN A 81 15.36 41.61 9.85
C ASN A 81 16.09 41.75 11.20
N VAL A 82 17.27 41.12 11.35
CA VAL A 82 18.09 41.23 12.57
C VAL A 82 18.90 42.53 12.63
N SER A 83 19.13 43.20 11.49
CA SER A 83 19.85 44.48 11.46
C SER A 83 18.96 45.73 11.62
N GLN A 84 17.65 45.57 11.81
CA GLN A 84 16.71 46.69 12.01
C GLN A 84 16.02 46.69 13.38
N SER A 85 16.58 46.02 14.39
CA SER A 85 16.12 46.13 15.79
C SER A 85 17.25 46.56 16.72
#